data_AF-A0A7W0W0N2-F1
#
_entry.id   AF-A0A7W0W0N2-F1
#
_cell.length_a   1.000
_cell.length_b   1.000
_cell.length_c   1.000
_cell.angle_alpha   90.00
_cell.angle_beta   90.00
_cell.angle_gamma   90.00
#
_symmetry.space_group_name_H-M   'P 1'
#
loop_
_entity.id
_entity.type
_entity.pdbx_description
1 polymer ?
#
loop_
_entity_poly.entity_id
_entity_poly.type
_entity_poly.pdbx_seq_one_letter_code
_entity_poly.pdbx_strand_id
1 'polypeptide(L)'
;TMSIETGGKKQNLEVEKVLVAAGRAPNTEDLGLKEAGVQLNEQGFINITDRLETTAKGIYAIGDVAGPPMLAHKGSREGAVLAELLAGQKHVHLVNYGNIPSATYCHPEVASIGMTEQQCKDKKVEYKVGKFSFSSNGRARTSGETEGFVKIIRDAKYGEILGAHIIGAHATELIHELAVARENEYTVEEIDLAIHAHPTLSEAVAEAALDSLGKMIHA
;
A
#
# COMPACT_ATOMS: atom_id res chain seq x y z
N THR A 1 -14.06 -7.38 33.61
CA THR A 1 -14.93 -6.28 33.14
C THR A 1 -14.07 -5.11 32.68
N MET A 2 -14.25 -4.65 31.45
CA MET A 2 -13.58 -3.49 30.85
C MET A 2 -14.61 -2.38 30.63
N SER A 3 -14.34 -1.17 31.10
CA SER A 3 -15.16 0.00 30.79
C SER A 3 -14.70 0.63 29.48
N ILE A 4 -15.60 0.77 28.51
CA ILE A 4 -15.33 1.44 27.23
C ILE A 4 -16.31 2.59 27.01
N GLU A 5 -15.90 3.59 26.23
CA GLU A 5 -16.76 4.69 25.81
C GLU A 5 -16.91 4.64 24.29
N THR A 6 -18.15 4.53 23.80
CA THR A 6 -18.47 4.50 22.37
C THR A 6 -19.56 5.51 22.08
N GLY A 7 -19.30 6.46 21.18
CA GLY A 7 -20.28 7.52 20.86
C GLY A 7 -20.68 8.39 22.06
N GLY A 8 -19.77 8.65 23.00
CA GLY A 8 -20.01 9.43 24.22
C GLY A 8 -20.79 8.71 25.33
N LYS A 9 -21.06 7.40 25.16
CA LYS A 9 -21.72 6.57 26.18
C LYS A 9 -20.73 5.58 26.78
N LYS A 10 -20.67 5.56 28.11
CA LYS A 10 -19.88 4.57 28.87
C LYS A 10 -20.66 3.26 29.00
N GLN A 11 -19.99 2.15 28.76
CA GLN A 11 -20.51 0.80 28.91
C GLN A 11 -19.45 -0.14 29.49
N ASN A 12 -19.90 -1.13 30.26
CA ASN A 12 -19.03 -2.15 30.82
C ASN A 12 -19.18 -3.44 30.00
N LEU A 13 -18.07 -3.98 29.53
CA LEU A 13 -17.99 -5.26 28.84
C LEU A 13 -17.38 -6.32 29.75
N GLU A 14 -18.03 -7.46 29.88
CA GLU A 14 -17.43 -8.63 30.51
C GLU A 14 -16.73 -9.47 29.44
N VAL A 15 -15.41 -9.59 29.56
CA VAL A 15 -14.55 -10.34 28.65
C VAL A 15 -13.48 -11.05 29.45
N GLU A 16 -12.99 -12.18 28.93
CA GLU A 16 -11.88 -12.92 29.55
C GLU A 16 -10.53 -12.22 29.31
N LYS A 17 -10.34 -11.67 28.10
CA LYS A 17 -9.09 -11.03 27.67
C LYS A 17 -9.34 -9.80 26.82
N VAL A 18 -8.35 -8.92 26.77
CA VAL A 18 -8.35 -7.69 25.95
C VAL A 18 -7.06 -7.65 25.13
N LEU A 19 -7.18 -7.44 23.83
CA LEU A 19 -6.06 -7.13 22.94
C LEU A 19 -6.03 -5.62 22.69
N VAL A 20 -4.90 -4.98 22.99
CA VAL A 20 -4.68 -3.56 22.68
C VAL A 20 -3.82 -3.47 21.42
N ALA A 21 -4.45 -3.08 20.30
CA ALA A 21 -3.81 -2.95 19.00
C ALA A 21 -4.13 -1.58 18.35
N ALA A 22 -4.05 -0.50 19.15
CA ALA A 22 -4.44 0.85 18.74
C ALA A 22 -3.44 1.55 17.80
N GLY A 23 -2.22 1.01 17.66
CA GLY A 23 -1.16 1.57 16.83
C GLY A 23 0.23 1.21 17.34
N ARG A 24 1.25 1.77 16.68
CA ARG A 24 2.66 1.67 17.05
C ARG A 24 3.24 3.09 17.13
N ALA A 25 4.22 3.28 18.01
CA ALA A 25 5.00 4.52 18.12
C ALA A 25 6.48 4.22 17.80
N PRO A 26 7.25 5.18 17.25
CA PRO A 26 8.66 4.99 17.00
C PRO A 26 9.42 4.86 18.33
N ASN A 27 10.41 3.97 18.38
CA ASN A 27 11.28 3.81 19.55
C ASN A 27 12.46 4.79 19.45
N THR A 28 12.32 5.97 20.04
CA THR A 28 13.31 7.07 19.95
C THR A 28 13.83 7.56 21.30
N GLU A 29 13.39 6.93 22.40
CA GLU A 29 13.80 7.26 23.77
C GLU A 29 15.20 6.72 24.09
N ASP A 30 15.94 7.42 24.95
CA ASP A 30 17.25 7.02 25.48
C ASP A 30 18.34 6.68 24.42
N LEU A 31 18.19 7.17 23.18
CA LEU A 31 19.16 6.98 22.09
C LEU A 31 20.22 8.10 21.97
N GLY A 32 20.15 9.14 22.81
CA GLY A 32 21.06 10.30 22.72
C GLY A 32 20.86 11.16 21.46
N LEU A 33 19.65 11.15 20.88
CA LEU A 33 19.35 11.84 19.61
C LEU A 33 19.59 13.35 19.70
N LYS A 34 19.23 13.96 20.83
CA LYS A 34 19.40 15.40 21.05
C LYS A 34 20.87 15.79 21.08
N GLU A 35 21.69 15.02 21.79
CA GLU A 35 23.14 15.20 21.89
C GLU A 35 23.82 15.00 20.53
N ALA A 36 23.31 14.07 19.73
CA ALA A 36 23.77 13.82 18.37
C ALA A 36 23.28 14.86 17.33
N GLY A 37 22.34 15.74 17.69
CA GLY A 37 21.75 16.72 16.76
C GLY A 37 20.69 16.16 15.81
N VAL A 38 20.09 15.02 16.14
CA VAL A 38 19.00 14.37 15.39
C VAL A 38 17.65 14.95 15.83
N GLN A 39 16.91 15.52 14.90
CA GLN A 39 15.59 16.10 15.15
C GLN A 39 14.47 15.09 14.90
N LEU A 40 13.45 15.16 15.75
CA LEU A 40 12.20 14.42 15.59
C LEU A 40 11.11 15.34 15.02
N ASN A 41 10.11 14.78 14.33
CA ASN A 41 8.88 15.50 14.00
C ASN A 41 7.93 15.55 15.20
N GLU A 42 6.80 16.24 15.03
CA GLU A 42 5.75 16.39 16.05
C GLU A 42 5.14 15.05 16.51
N GLN A 43 5.27 14.00 15.69
CA GLN A 43 4.77 12.65 15.98
C GLN A 43 5.86 11.74 16.58
N GLY A 44 7.07 12.24 16.84
CA GLY A 44 8.17 11.51 17.46
C GLY A 44 9.04 10.68 16.52
N PHE A 45 8.79 10.71 15.20
CA PHE A 45 9.64 10.03 14.20
C PHE A 45 10.89 10.83 13.91
N ILE A 46 11.98 10.16 13.52
CA ILE A 46 13.22 10.81 13.11
C ILE A 46 12.99 11.51 11.76
N ASN A 47 13.32 12.80 11.68
CA ASN A 47 13.28 13.54 10.44
C ASN A 47 14.35 13.01 9.49
N ILE A 48 13.93 12.61 8.29
CA ILE A 48 14.82 12.14 7.23
C ILE A 48 14.60 12.89 5.92
N THR A 49 15.65 12.98 5.11
CA THR A 49 15.55 13.38 3.70
C THR A 49 15.17 12.19 2.81
N ASP A 50 14.93 12.43 1.52
CA ASP A 50 14.72 11.34 0.53
C ASP A 50 15.95 10.41 0.39
N ARG A 51 17.12 10.85 0.87
CA ARG A 51 18.36 10.05 0.94
C ARG A 51 18.56 9.39 2.31
N LEU A 52 17.51 9.35 3.15
CA LEU A 52 17.47 8.69 4.46
C LEU A 52 18.41 9.34 5.50
N GLU A 53 18.90 10.55 5.22
CA GLU A 53 19.79 11.32 6.08
C GLU A 53 18.99 12.00 7.18
N THR A 54 19.47 11.92 8.41
CA THR A 54 18.91 12.72 9.51
C THR A 54 19.44 14.16 9.46
N THR A 55 18.99 15.01 10.39
CA THR A 55 19.56 16.35 10.57
C THR A 55 21.02 16.35 11.04
N ALA A 56 21.51 15.23 11.58
CA ALA A 56 22.90 15.06 11.98
C ALA A 56 23.71 14.41 10.85
N LYS A 57 24.80 15.06 10.47
CA LYS A 57 25.67 14.60 9.39
C LYS A 57 26.25 13.21 9.71
N GLY A 58 26.09 12.27 8.79
CA GLY A 58 26.60 10.89 8.92
C GLY A 58 25.70 9.97 9.75
N ILE A 59 24.54 10.45 10.21
CA ILE A 59 23.54 9.64 10.90
C ILE A 59 22.32 9.50 9.99
N TYR A 60 21.81 8.29 9.89
CA TYR A 60 20.71 7.88 9.01
C TYR A 60 19.64 7.16 9.83
N ALA A 61 18.41 7.15 9.32
CA ALA A 61 17.31 6.39 9.91
C ALA A 61 16.46 5.73 8.82
N ILE A 62 15.99 4.51 9.10
CA ILE A 62 15.16 3.69 8.22
C ILE A 62 14.11 2.93 9.05
N GLY A 63 13.16 2.29 8.38
CA GLY A 63 12.12 1.48 8.99
C GLY A 63 11.10 2.31 9.76
N ASP A 64 10.54 1.71 10.81
CA ASP A 64 9.44 2.29 11.57
C ASP A 64 9.81 3.60 12.28
N VAL A 65 11.08 3.79 12.68
CA VAL A 65 11.54 5.03 13.33
C VAL A 65 11.60 6.22 12.37
N ALA A 66 11.64 5.93 11.06
CA ALA A 66 11.70 6.91 9.98
C ALA A 66 10.32 7.22 9.36
N GLY A 67 9.23 6.91 10.08
CA GLY A 67 7.87 7.29 9.68
C GLY A 67 7.08 6.21 8.94
N PRO A 68 5.78 6.45 8.73
CA PRO A 68 4.88 5.52 8.05
C PRO A 68 5.16 5.40 6.54
N PRO A 69 4.72 4.31 5.87
CA PRO A 69 4.04 3.16 6.47
C PRO A 69 5.03 2.25 7.23
N MET A 70 4.60 1.78 8.41
CA MET A 70 5.39 0.89 9.29
C MET A 70 5.27 -0.56 8.83
N LEU A 71 5.93 -0.86 7.70
CA LEU A 71 5.87 -2.15 7.02
C LEU A 71 7.28 -2.72 6.80
N ALA A 72 7.41 -4.05 6.94
CA ALA A 72 8.71 -4.72 6.86
C ALA A 72 9.41 -4.53 5.51
N HIS A 73 8.68 -4.61 4.39
CA HIS A 73 9.21 -4.41 3.05
C HIS A 73 9.61 -2.95 2.77
N LYS A 74 8.93 -1.96 3.39
CA LYS A 74 9.35 -0.55 3.38
C LYS A 74 10.72 -0.40 4.04
N GLY A 75 10.87 -0.88 5.28
CA GLY A 75 12.15 -0.81 6.00
C GLY A 75 13.28 -1.58 5.31
N SER A 76 12.97 -2.74 4.72
CA SER A 76 13.95 -3.54 3.98
C SER A 76 14.43 -2.80 2.72
N ARG A 77 13.53 -2.16 1.97
CA ARG A 77 13.89 -1.39 0.78
C ARG A 77 14.70 -0.15 1.14
N GLU A 78 14.32 0.58 2.19
CA GLU A 78 15.12 1.70 2.72
C GLU A 78 16.53 1.25 3.13
N GLY A 79 16.65 0.10 3.80
CA GLY A 79 17.96 -0.45 4.17
C GLY A 79 18.84 -0.77 2.96
N ALA A 80 18.27 -1.36 1.92
CA ALA A 80 18.99 -1.61 0.67
C ALA A 80 19.44 -0.30 -0.01
N VAL A 81 18.54 0.68 -0.13
CA VAL A 81 18.85 1.99 -0.70
C VAL A 81 19.93 2.70 0.10
N LEU A 82 19.85 2.70 1.44
CA LEU A 82 20.87 3.28 2.30
C LEU A 82 22.24 2.61 2.09
N ALA A 83 22.27 1.28 1.99
CA ALA A 83 23.51 0.56 1.73
C ALA A 83 24.13 0.95 0.38
N GLU A 84 23.31 1.09 -0.69
CA GLU A 84 23.77 1.56 -2.00
C GLU A 84 24.33 3.00 -1.94
N LEU A 85 23.65 3.90 -1.20
CA LEU A 85 24.09 5.28 -0.98
C LEU A 85 25.45 5.34 -0.26
N LEU A 86 25.59 4.59 0.83
CA LEU A 86 26.81 4.53 1.64
C LEU A 86 27.97 3.88 0.88
N ALA A 87 27.68 2.94 -0.03
CA ALA A 87 28.66 2.35 -0.93
C ALA A 87 29.12 3.30 -2.07
N GLY A 88 28.53 4.49 -2.18
CA GLY A 88 28.91 5.48 -3.19
C GLY A 88 28.48 5.09 -4.61
N GLN A 89 27.42 4.29 -4.76
CA GLN A 89 26.90 3.96 -6.08
C GLN A 89 26.39 5.22 -6.81
N LYS A 90 26.66 5.29 -8.13
CA LYS A 90 26.36 6.50 -8.94
C LYS A 90 24.88 6.65 -9.29
N HIS A 91 24.14 5.54 -9.38
CA HIS A 91 22.77 5.49 -9.87
C HIS A 91 21.85 4.78 -8.86
N VAL A 92 21.76 5.35 -7.66
CA VAL A 92 20.85 4.82 -6.64
C VAL A 92 19.42 5.24 -6.94
N HIS A 93 18.52 4.26 -7.06
CA HIS A 93 17.09 4.50 -7.15
C HIS A 93 16.53 4.71 -5.74
N LEU A 94 16.09 5.94 -5.44
CA LEU A 94 15.50 6.27 -4.14
C LEU A 94 14.17 5.55 -3.94
N VAL A 95 13.72 5.47 -2.69
CA VAL A 95 12.49 4.77 -2.34
C VAL A 95 11.28 5.53 -2.89
N ASN A 96 10.47 4.87 -3.70
CA ASN A 96 9.16 5.38 -4.13
C ASN A 96 8.09 5.04 -3.08
N TYR A 97 7.90 5.93 -2.09
CA TYR A 97 6.89 5.74 -1.05
C TYR A 97 5.45 5.70 -1.59
N GLY A 98 5.22 6.26 -2.78
CA GLY A 98 3.93 6.18 -3.47
C GLY A 98 3.63 4.80 -4.04
N ASN A 99 4.60 3.87 -4.07
CA ASN A 99 4.49 2.54 -4.66
C ASN A 99 4.76 1.40 -3.65
N ILE A 100 4.42 1.61 -2.38
CA ILE A 100 4.53 0.58 -1.35
C ILE A 100 3.18 -0.15 -1.22
N PRO A 101 3.10 -1.46 -1.51
CA PRO A 101 1.87 -2.22 -1.31
C PRO A 101 1.57 -2.39 0.18
N SER A 102 0.29 -2.43 0.52
CA SER A 102 -0.23 -2.82 1.85
C SER A 102 -1.01 -4.11 1.72
N ALA A 103 -0.89 -4.99 2.72
CA ALA A 103 -1.47 -6.33 2.73
C ALA A 103 -2.07 -6.64 4.11
N THR A 104 -3.31 -7.12 4.12
CA THR A 104 -4.01 -7.64 5.31
C THR A 104 -4.38 -9.09 5.05
N TYR A 105 -3.78 -9.99 5.83
CA TYR A 105 -3.89 -11.44 5.69
C TYR A 105 -5.12 -12.01 6.44
N CYS A 106 -6.27 -11.35 6.28
CA CYS A 106 -7.56 -11.89 6.72
C CYS A 106 -8.19 -12.77 5.63
N HIS A 107 -9.39 -13.29 5.89
CA HIS A 107 -10.17 -14.02 4.89
C HIS A 107 -11.51 -13.30 4.63
N PRO A 108 -11.78 -12.84 3.40
CA PRO A 108 -10.85 -12.77 2.26
C PRO A 108 -9.68 -11.82 2.53
N GLU A 109 -8.58 -11.96 1.78
CA GLU A 109 -7.43 -11.06 1.90
C GLU A 109 -7.77 -9.67 1.38
N VAL A 110 -7.02 -8.66 1.84
CA VAL A 110 -7.13 -7.29 1.34
C VAL A 110 -5.75 -6.78 0.99
N ALA A 111 -5.59 -6.22 -0.21
CA ALA A 111 -4.36 -5.58 -0.65
C ALA A 111 -4.63 -4.25 -1.34
N SER A 112 -3.70 -3.31 -1.22
CA SER A 112 -3.82 -2.02 -1.89
C SER A 112 -2.47 -1.42 -2.21
N ILE A 113 -2.42 -0.58 -3.24
CA ILE A 113 -1.24 0.21 -3.58
C ILE A 113 -1.66 1.56 -4.17
N GLY A 114 -0.85 2.60 -3.97
CA GLY A 114 -1.11 3.93 -4.48
C GLY A 114 -2.25 4.67 -3.75
N MET A 115 -2.95 5.54 -4.47
CA MET A 115 -3.95 6.44 -3.91
C MET A 115 -5.34 5.81 -3.86
N THR A 116 -6.10 6.15 -2.82
CA THR A 116 -7.55 5.94 -2.73
C THR A 116 -8.33 6.98 -3.53
N GLU A 117 -9.58 6.70 -3.86
CA GLU A 117 -10.48 7.66 -4.52
C GLU A 117 -10.64 8.97 -3.73
N GLN A 118 -10.66 8.88 -2.39
CA GLN A 118 -10.73 10.06 -1.53
C GLN A 118 -9.45 10.89 -1.63
N GLN A 119 -8.28 10.27 -1.60
CA GLN A 119 -7.01 10.98 -1.80
C GLN A 119 -6.92 11.63 -3.19
N CYS A 120 -7.44 10.98 -4.24
CA CYS A 120 -7.54 11.59 -5.56
C CYS A 120 -8.44 12.84 -5.54
N LYS A 121 -9.61 12.77 -4.89
CA LYS A 121 -10.51 13.93 -4.71
C LYS A 121 -9.84 15.06 -3.92
N ASP A 122 -9.18 14.74 -2.82
CA ASP A 122 -8.51 15.72 -1.95
C ASP A 122 -7.37 16.43 -2.70
N LYS A 123 -6.64 15.69 -3.54
CA LYS A 123 -5.59 16.23 -4.43
C LYS A 123 -6.13 16.88 -5.70
N LYS A 124 -7.45 16.84 -5.94
CA LYS A 124 -8.10 17.37 -7.15
C LYS A 124 -7.53 16.77 -8.45
N VAL A 125 -7.16 15.50 -8.41
CA VAL A 125 -6.75 14.73 -9.59
C VAL A 125 -8.01 14.22 -10.30
N GLU A 126 -8.11 14.41 -11.61
CA GLU A 126 -9.19 13.81 -12.39
C GLU A 126 -8.89 12.33 -12.62
N TYR A 127 -9.81 11.45 -12.23
CA TYR A 127 -9.59 10.01 -12.32
C TYR A 127 -10.81 9.27 -12.88
N LYS A 128 -10.55 8.05 -13.35
CA LYS A 128 -11.54 7.04 -13.70
C LYS A 128 -11.34 5.82 -12.83
N VAL A 129 -12.41 5.08 -12.59
CA VAL A 129 -12.40 3.85 -11.78
C VAL A 129 -12.88 2.72 -12.67
N GLY A 130 -12.18 1.60 -12.61
CA GLY A 130 -12.68 0.32 -13.10
C GLY A 130 -12.77 -0.68 -11.96
N LYS A 131 -13.79 -1.54 -11.98
CA LYS A 131 -14.05 -2.52 -10.93
C LYS A 131 -14.57 -3.83 -11.49
N PHE A 132 -14.00 -4.94 -11.06
CA PHE A 132 -14.44 -6.28 -11.46
C PHE A 132 -14.67 -7.19 -10.25
N SER A 133 -15.79 -7.91 -10.23
CA SER A 133 -16.19 -8.80 -9.13
C SER A 133 -15.63 -10.20 -9.31
N PHE A 134 -15.09 -10.82 -8.25
CA PHE A 134 -14.65 -12.22 -8.30
C PHE A 134 -15.82 -13.20 -8.52
N SER A 135 -17.07 -12.79 -8.29
CA SER A 135 -18.27 -13.59 -8.65
C SER A 135 -18.39 -13.88 -10.16
N SER A 136 -17.83 -13.00 -10.99
CA SER A 136 -17.82 -13.11 -12.46
C SER A 136 -16.52 -13.77 -12.98
N ASN A 137 -15.57 -14.12 -12.11
CA ASN A 137 -14.33 -14.78 -12.47
C ASN A 137 -14.46 -16.31 -12.48
N GLY A 138 -14.08 -16.97 -13.59
CA GLY A 138 -14.20 -18.42 -13.75
C GLY A 138 -13.35 -19.24 -12.76
N ARG A 139 -12.13 -18.78 -12.45
CA ARG A 139 -11.25 -19.45 -11.48
C ARG A 139 -11.82 -19.37 -10.07
N ALA A 140 -12.24 -18.17 -9.64
CA ALA A 140 -12.86 -17.94 -8.34
C ALA A 140 -14.11 -18.80 -8.13
N ARG A 141 -14.96 -18.92 -9.15
CA ARG A 141 -16.13 -19.81 -9.10
C ARG A 141 -15.75 -21.28 -8.96
N THR A 142 -14.66 -21.70 -9.61
CA THR A 142 -14.19 -23.09 -9.55
C THR A 142 -13.55 -23.40 -8.19
N SER A 143 -12.88 -22.44 -7.54
CA SER A 143 -12.31 -22.63 -6.19
C SER A 143 -13.30 -22.35 -5.06
N GLY A 144 -14.46 -21.75 -5.35
CA GLY A 144 -15.44 -21.33 -4.34
C GLY A 144 -15.09 -20.01 -3.65
N GLU A 145 -14.15 -19.24 -4.19
CA GLU A 145 -13.59 -18.01 -3.61
C GLU A 145 -14.14 -16.76 -4.33
N THR A 146 -15.47 -16.65 -4.41
CA THR A 146 -16.14 -15.61 -5.22
C THR A 146 -16.32 -14.26 -4.51
N GLU A 147 -15.88 -14.15 -3.25
CA GLU A 147 -16.03 -12.93 -2.47
C GLU A 147 -15.04 -11.84 -2.91
N GLY A 148 -15.53 -10.60 -3.00
CA GLY A 148 -14.71 -9.43 -3.23
C GLY A 148 -14.56 -9.00 -4.70
N PHE A 149 -13.57 -8.16 -4.97
CA PHE A 149 -13.37 -7.48 -6.25
C PHE A 149 -11.95 -6.93 -6.40
N VAL A 150 -11.58 -6.63 -7.64
CA VAL A 150 -10.45 -5.75 -7.99
C VAL A 150 -10.99 -4.37 -8.35
N LYS A 151 -10.36 -3.30 -7.86
CA LYS A 151 -10.63 -1.91 -8.21
C LYS A 151 -9.35 -1.21 -8.63
N ILE A 152 -9.33 -0.64 -9.83
CA ILE A 152 -8.23 0.16 -10.36
C ILE A 152 -8.69 1.62 -10.51
N ILE A 153 -7.85 2.54 -10.07
CA ILE A 153 -8.03 3.98 -10.20
C ILE A 153 -6.94 4.49 -11.12
N ARG A 154 -7.34 5.14 -12.21
CA ARG A 154 -6.41 5.69 -13.20
C ARG A 154 -6.62 7.17 -13.40
N ASP A 155 -5.57 7.86 -13.86
CA ASP A 155 -5.67 9.22 -14.36
C ASP A 155 -6.59 9.26 -15.59
N ALA A 156 -7.44 10.28 -15.65
CA ALA A 156 -8.44 10.41 -16.70
C ALA A 156 -7.84 10.78 -18.07
N LYS A 157 -6.70 11.48 -18.08
CA LYS A 157 -6.11 12.09 -19.27
C LYS A 157 -5.07 11.19 -19.95
N TYR A 158 -4.20 10.58 -19.17
CA TYR A 158 -3.03 9.84 -19.65
C TYR A 158 -3.07 8.34 -19.31
N GLY A 159 -4.02 7.88 -18.49
CA GLY A 159 -4.20 6.45 -18.21
C GLY A 159 -3.29 5.88 -17.11
N GLU A 160 -2.44 6.71 -16.48
CA GLU A 160 -1.56 6.29 -15.37
C GLU A 160 -2.33 5.61 -14.24
N ILE A 161 -1.80 4.51 -13.71
CA ILE A 161 -2.39 3.80 -12.56
C ILE A 161 -2.10 4.58 -11.27
N LEU A 162 -3.09 5.33 -10.79
CA LEU A 162 -3.00 6.13 -9.56
C LEU A 162 -3.05 5.27 -8.30
N GLY A 163 -3.82 4.18 -8.34
CA GLY A 163 -3.90 3.22 -7.25
C GLY A 163 -4.77 2.01 -7.57
N ALA A 164 -4.61 0.96 -6.80
CA ALA A 164 -5.37 -0.27 -6.94
C ALA A 164 -5.69 -0.89 -5.58
N HIS A 165 -6.84 -1.55 -5.50
CA HIS A 165 -7.39 -2.09 -4.27
C HIS A 165 -8.08 -3.41 -4.58
N ILE A 166 -7.68 -4.47 -3.88
CA ILE A 166 -8.16 -5.83 -4.09
C ILE A 166 -8.68 -6.36 -2.76
N ILE A 167 -9.88 -6.93 -2.80
CA ILE A 167 -10.41 -7.78 -1.73
C ILE A 167 -10.79 -9.11 -2.38
N GLY A 168 -10.28 -10.23 -1.89
CA GLY A 168 -10.52 -11.55 -2.48
C GLY A 168 -9.45 -12.57 -2.12
N ALA A 169 -9.57 -13.78 -2.66
CA ALA A 169 -8.51 -14.78 -2.51
C ALA A 169 -7.22 -14.32 -3.19
N HIS A 170 -6.08 -14.54 -2.51
CA HIS A 170 -4.75 -14.19 -3.00
C HIS A 170 -4.58 -12.71 -3.37
N ALA A 171 -5.38 -11.80 -2.78
CA ALA A 171 -5.25 -10.36 -3.01
C ALA A 171 -3.82 -9.86 -2.74
N THR A 172 -3.14 -10.42 -1.73
CA THR A 172 -1.77 -10.03 -1.40
C THR A 172 -0.75 -10.48 -2.43
N GLU A 173 -1.07 -11.46 -3.27
CA GLU A 173 -0.23 -11.88 -4.40
C GLU A 173 -0.56 -11.08 -5.66
N LEU A 174 -1.85 -10.93 -5.98
CA LEU A 174 -2.34 -10.25 -7.19
C LEU A 174 -1.92 -8.78 -7.27
N ILE A 175 -1.77 -8.10 -6.13
CA ILE A 175 -1.41 -6.67 -6.10
C ILE A 175 -0.03 -6.38 -6.72
N HIS A 176 0.86 -7.36 -6.78
CA HIS A 176 2.25 -7.16 -7.21
C HIS A 176 2.38 -6.92 -8.72
N GLU A 177 1.44 -7.39 -9.54
CA GLU A 177 1.37 -7.01 -10.96
C GLU A 177 1.24 -5.49 -11.12
N LEU A 178 0.36 -4.89 -10.32
CA LEU A 178 0.12 -3.45 -10.32
C LEU A 178 1.26 -2.67 -9.65
N ALA A 179 1.97 -3.27 -8.71
CA ALA A 179 3.19 -2.68 -8.15
C ALA A 179 4.29 -2.55 -9.20
N VAL A 180 4.51 -3.60 -10.01
CA VAL A 180 5.48 -3.58 -11.11
C VAL A 180 5.04 -2.61 -12.20
N ALA A 181 3.76 -2.61 -12.58
CA ALA A 181 3.23 -1.69 -13.59
C ALA A 181 3.45 -0.22 -13.20
N ARG A 182 3.14 0.14 -11.95
CA ARG A 182 3.34 1.50 -11.44
C ARG A 182 4.80 1.90 -11.34
N GLU A 183 5.69 0.97 -11.00
CA GLU A 183 7.13 1.24 -10.95
C GLU A 183 7.72 1.56 -12.33
N ASN A 184 7.11 1.02 -13.40
CA ASN A 184 7.53 1.21 -14.78
C ASN A 184 6.67 2.25 -15.53
N GLU A 185 5.85 3.02 -14.81
CA GLU A 185 4.97 4.05 -15.39
C GLU A 185 4.01 3.50 -16.47
N TYR A 186 3.66 2.22 -16.38
CA TYR A 186 2.66 1.62 -17.25
C TYR A 186 1.26 2.18 -16.94
N THR A 187 0.44 2.23 -17.98
CA THR A 187 -0.96 2.63 -17.93
C THR A 187 -1.86 1.40 -17.87
N VAL A 188 -3.17 1.61 -17.70
CA VAL A 188 -4.14 0.49 -17.75
C VAL A 188 -4.18 -0.17 -19.13
N GLU A 189 -3.71 0.53 -20.17
CA GLU A 189 -3.62 0.03 -21.53
C GLU A 189 -2.55 -1.07 -21.67
N GLU A 190 -1.40 -0.95 -20.99
CA GLU A 190 -0.41 -2.03 -20.96
C GLU A 190 -0.93 -3.27 -20.20
N ILE A 191 -1.79 -3.08 -19.19
CA ILE A 191 -2.46 -4.19 -18.50
C ILE A 191 -3.46 -4.90 -19.44
N ASP A 192 -4.22 -4.14 -20.24
CA ASP A 192 -5.12 -4.66 -21.28
C ASP A 192 -4.36 -5.46 -22.36
N LEU A 193 -3.21 -4.94 -22.82
CA LEU A 193 -2.37 -5.62 -23.82
C LEU A 193 -1.73 -6.92 -23.31
N ALA A 194 -1.59 -7.08 -21.98
CA ALA A 194 -0.99 -8.26 -21.39
C ALA A 194 -1.93 -9.47 -21.45
N ILE A 195 -1.45 -10.58 -22.01
CA ILE A 195 -2.20 -11.84 -22.04
C ILE A 195 -2.21 -12.44 -20.62
N HIS A 196 -3.38 -12.39 -19.98
CA HIS A 196 -3.63 -13.08 -18.72
C HIS A 196 -4.01 -14.54 -18.98
N ALA A 197 -3.42 -15.46 -18.21
CA ALA A 197 -3.71 -16.89 -18.36
C ALA A 197 -5.16 -17.21 -17.93
N HIS A 198 -5.83 -18.09 -18.68
CA HIS A 198 -7.19 -18.53 -18.40
C HIS A 198 -7.25 -20.02 -18.00
N PRO A 199 -8.01 -20.40 -16.94
CA PRO A 199 -8.65 -19.53 -15.96
C PRO A 199 -7.71 -19.17 -14.80
N THR A 200 -7.60 -17.89 -14.45
CA THR A 200 -6.86 -17.39 -13.25
C THR A 200 -7.62 -16.28 -12.52
N LEU A 201 -7.25 -16.02 -11.26
CA LEU A 201 -7.77 -14.88 -10.52
C LEU A 201 -7.26 -13.55 -11.10
N SER A 202 -6.05 -13.54 -11.68
CA SER A 202 -5.44 -12.35 -12.30
C SER A 202 -6.26 -11.79 -13.45
N GLU A 203 -7.10 -12.59 -14.12
CA GLU A 203 -8.05 -12.07 -15.13
C GLU A 203 -8.98 -10.97 -14.55
N ALA A 204 -9.24 -10.96 -13.24
CA ALA A 204 -9.98 -9.89 -12.59
C ALA A 204 -9.24 -8.53 -12.60
N VAL A 205 -7.90 -8.54 -12.64
CA VAL A 205 -7.08 -7.33 -12.79
C VAL A 205 -7.25 -6.77 -14.21
N ALA A 206 -7.14 -7.63 -15.22
CA ALA A 206 -7.37 -7.27 -16.62
C ALA A 206 -8.77 -6.68 -16.85
N GLU A 207 -9.82 -7.34 -16.33
CA GLU A 207 -11.19 -6.84 -16.51
C GLU A 207 -11.46 -5.54 -15.74
N ALA A 208 -10.84 -5.35 -14.57
CA ALA A 208 -10.92 -4.06 -13.87
C ALA A 208 -10.19 -2.95 -14.65
N ALA A 209 -9.09 -3.26 -15.33
CA ALA A 209 -8.42 -2.31 -16.22
C ALA A 209 -9.31 -1.96 -17.42
N LEU A 210 -9.90 -2.96 -18.08
CA LEU A 210 -10.85 -2.80 -19.18
C LEU A 210 -12.09 -1.99 -18.80
N ASP A 211 -12.65 -2.22 -17.60
CA ASP A 211 -13.78 -1.43 -17.09
C ASP A 211 -13.43 0.05 -16.95
N SER A 212 -12.22 0.34 -16.47
CA SER A 212 -11.75 1.72 -16.36
C SER A 212 -11.63 2.42 -17.73
N LEU A 213 -11.53 1.63 -18.81
CA LEU A 213 -11.51 2.06 -20.21
C LEU A 213 -12.89 2.01 -20.88
N GLY A 214 -13.93 1.50 -20.20
CA GLY A 214 -15.26 1.29 -20.76
C GLY A 214 -15.35 0.13 -21.77
N LYS A 215 -14.48 -0.88 -21.61
CA LYS A 215 -14.32 -2.02 -22.54
C LYS A 215 -14.48 -3.39 -21.87
N MET A 216 -15.00 -3.46 -20.64
CA MET A 216 -15.17 -4.73 -19.91
C MET A 216 -15.94 -5.75 -20.74
N ILE A 217 -15.48 -7.01 -20.75
CA ILE A 217 -16.07 -8.09 -21.54
C ILE A 217 -17.00 -8.97 -20.69
N HIS A 218 -16.62 -9.24 -19.44
CA HIS A 218 -17.27 -10.27 -18.60
C HIS A 218 -17.99 -9.71 -17.35
N ALA A 219 -18.94 -8.79 -17.54
CA ALA A 219 -19.71 -8.17 -16.45
C ALA A 219 -20.51 -9.19 -15.60
#